data_AF-A0A2T3W652-F1
#
_entry.id   AF-A0A2T3W652-F1
#
_cell.length_a   1.000
_cell.length_b   1.000
_cell.length_c   1.000
_cell.angle_alpha   90.00
_cell.angle_beta   90.00
_cell.angle_gamma   90.00
#
_symmetry.space_group_name_H-M   'P 1'
#
loop_
_entity.id
_entity.type
_entity.pdbx_description
1 polymer ?
#
loop_
_entity_poly.entity_id
_entity_poly.type
_entity_poly.pdbx_seq_one_letter_code
_entity_poly.pdbx_strand_id
1 'polypeptide(L)'
;MRPRRAPLLTLLLTLGVSTAEARVRLGELLPAHPWQAAGREVVVVYSHDCGDLGDLWQAVLSSGLPVRAVNAEGTPSPAPAGLQPWRGEAANAFARKLRVGAYPTVLLVQDGRILNAWEGTFTGALE
;
A
#
# COMPACT_ATOMS: atom_id res chain seq x y z
N MET A 1 26.29 9.42 14.51
CA MET A 1 25.06 8.58 14.47
C MET A 1 23.95 9.40 13.85
N ARG A 2 23.51 9.09 12.63
CA ARG A 2 22.34 9.75 12.01
C ARG A 2 21.08 9.05 12.50
N PRO A 3 20.06 9.74 13.03
CA PRO A 3 18.80 9.09 13.35
C PRO A 3 18.20 8.60 12.03
N ARG A 4 18.00 7.29 11.94
CA ARG A 4 17.36 6.59 10.82
C ARG A 4 15.86 6.91 10.92
N ARG A 5 15.49 8.15 10.58
CA ARG A 5 14.10 8.64 10.58
C ARG A 5 13.26 7.66 9.78
N ALA A 6 12.14 7.21 10.34
CA ALA A 6 11.11 6.45 9.65
C ALA A 6 10.28 7.44 8.82
N PRO A 7 10.70 7.78 7.59
CA PRO A 7 10.15 8.93 6.87
C PRO A 7 8.70 8.64 6.47
N LEU A 8 8.43 7.39 6.14
CA LEU A 8 7.14 6.89 5.68
C LEU A 8 6.07 6.94 6.78
N LEU A 9 6.44 6.67 8.04
CA LEU A 9 5.50 6.74 9.16
C LEU A 9 5.09 8.19 9.45
N THR A 10 6.06 9.11 9.47
CA THR A 10 5.76 10.55 9.60
C THR A 10 4.99 11.08 8.40
N LEU A 11 5.33 10.64 7.17
CA LEU A 11 4.67 11.04 5.93
C LEU A 11 3.22 10.55 5.84
N LEU A 12 2.96 9.30 6.25
CA LEU A 12 1.60 8.77 6.34
C LEU A 12 0.80 9.43 7.46
N LEU A 13 1.45 9.84 8.56
CA LEU A 13 0.80 10.61 9.63
C LEU A 13 0.48 12.06 9.18
N THR A 14 1.33 12.69 8.36
CA THR A 14 1.02 14.01 7.77
C THR A 14 -0.07 13.94 6.72
N LEU A 15 -0.26 12.78 6.08
CA LEU A 15 -1.36 12.52 5.13
C LEU A 15 -2.73 12.30 5.80
N GLY A 16 -2.88 12.68 7.08
CA GLY A 16 -4.18 12.67 7.76
C GLY A 16 -4.87 11.32 7.75
N VAL A 17 -4.10 10.22 7.72
CA VAL A 17 -4.64 8.88 7.58
C VAL A 17 -5.42 8.56 8.85
N SER A 18 -6.75 8.58 8.72
CA SER A 18 -7.62 8.02 9.74
C SER A 18 -7.29 6.54 9.85
N THR A 19 -7.08 6.02 11.06
CA THR A 19 -6.98 4.58 11.30
C THR A 19 -8.36 3.98 11.10
N ALA A 20 -8.85 3.94 9.85
CA ALA A 20 -9.96 3.09 9.48
C ALA A 20 -9.58 1.70 9.96
N GLU A 21 -10.45 1.09 10.76
CA GLU A 21 -10.22 -0.15 11.50
C GLU A 21 -9.53 -1.20 10.64
N ALA A 22 -8.19 -1.19 10.63
CA ALA A 22 -7.44 -1.96 9.66
C ALA A 22 -7.70 -3.43 9.94
N ARG A 23 -8.48 -4.05 9.05
CA ARG A 23 -8.87 -5.47 9.19
C ARG A 23 -7.72 -6.38 8.82
N VAL A 24 -6.69 -5.83 8.17
CA VAL A 24 -5.44 -6.51 7.90
C VAL A 24 -4.75 -6.89 9.21
N ARG A 25 -4.37 -8.17 9.30
CA ARG A 25 -3.72 -8.72 10.50
C ARG A 25 -2.22 -8.47 10.47
N LEU A 26 -1.73 -7.71 11.43
CA LEU A 26 -0.30 -7.46 11.60
C LEU A 26 0.44 -8.73 12.04
N GLY A 27 1.68 -8.88 11.58
CA GLY A 27 2.54 -10.04 11.83
C GLY A 27 2.25 -11.26 10.94
N GLU A 28 1.09 -11.32 10.28
CA GLU A 28 0.77 -12.36 9.31
C GLU A 28 1.62 -12.20 8.04
N LEU A 29 1.81 -13.33 7.35
CA LEU A 29 2.46 -13.34 6.04
C LEU A 29 1.53 -12.74 4.99
N LEU A 30 2.10 -12.02 4.03
CA LEU A 30 1.40 -11.67 2.81
C LEU A 30 0.82 -12.93 2.16
N PRO A 31 -0.42 -12.88 1.66
CA PRO A 31 -0.97 -13.96 0.86
C PRO A 31 -0.10 -14.24 -0.38
N ALA A 32 -0.25 -15.42 -0.99
CA ALA A 32 0.50 -15.79 -2.19
C ALA A 32 0.41 -14.70 -3.29
N HIS A 33 1.55 -14.31 -3.84
CA HIS A 33 1.74 -13.20 -4.78
C HIS A 33 2.86 -13.52 -5.77
N PRO A 34 2.90 -12.88 -6.95
CA PRO A 34 3.81 -13.26 -8.03
C PRO A 34 5.21 -12.61 -7.95
N TRP A 35 5.43 -11.67 -7.03
CA TRP A 35 6.73 -11.03 -6.87
C TRP A 35 7.58 -11.74 -5.81
N GLN A 36 8.90 -11.63 -5.96
CA GLN A 36 9.82 -12.02 -4.91
C GLN A 36 9.74 -10.99 -3.77
N ALA A 37 9.53 -11.47 -2.55
CA ALA A 37 9.54 -10.62 -1.37
C ALA A 37 10.89 -9.91 -1.25
N ALA A 38 10.86 -8.60 -1.04
CA ALA A 38 12.06 -7.84 -0.67
C ALA A 38 12.23 -7.86 0.86
N GLY A 39 13.44 -7.53 1.35
CA GLY A 39 13.68 -7.42 2.78
C GLY A 39 12.72 -6.43 3.45
N ARG A 40 12.43 -5.28 2.80
CA ARG A 40 11.38 -4.34 3.22
C ARG A 40 10.75 -3.71 2.00
N GLU A 41 9.42 -3.68 1.93
CA GLU A 41 8.66 -3.15 0.79
C GLU A 41 7.33 -2.52 1.21
N VAL A 42 6.74 -1.76 0.28
CA VAL A 42 5.41 -1.17 0.41
C VAL A 42 4.48 -1.84 -0.59
N VAL A 43 3.34 -2.31 -0.14
CA VAL A 43 2.28 -2.84 -1.01
C VAL A 43 1.10 -1.88 -0.98
N VAL A 44 0.71 -1.35 -2.13
CA VAL A 44 -0.46 -0.48 -2.26
C VAL A 44 -1.55 -1.26 -2.97
N VAL A 45 -2.62 -1.57 -2.26
CA VAL A 45 -3.82 -2.22 -2.79
C VAL A 45 -4.86 -1.12 -3.06
N TYR A 46 -5.32 -1.00 -4.29
CA TYR A 46 -6.26 0.05 -4.69
C TYR A 46 -7.26 -0.50 -5.68
N SER A 47 -8.38 0.19 -5.86
CA SER A 47 -9.35 -0.12 -6.90
C SER A 47 -9.66 1.10 -7.76
N HIS A 48 -10.51 0.93 -8.76
CA HIS A 48 -10.92 2.01 -9.65
C HIS A 48 -11.71 3.14 -8.97
N ASP A 49 -12.35 2.87 -7.82
CA ASP A 49 -13.21 3.82 -7.12
C ASP A 49 -12.45 4.75 -6.15
N CYS A 50 -11.13 4.65 -6.09
CA CYS A 50 -10.32 5.46 -5.18
C CYS A 50 -10.18 6.94 -5.59
N GLY A 51 -10.62 7.33 -6.79
CA GLY A 51 -10.41 8.68 -7.32
C GLY A 51 -8.94 8.97 -7.61
N ASP A 52 -8.48 10.19 -7.33
CA ASP A 52 -7.09 10.60 -7.53
C ASP A 52 -6.20 10.08 -6.39
N LEU A 53 -5.15 9.35 -6.77
CA LEU A 53 -4.17 8.76 -5.87
C LEU A 53 -2.79 9.43 -5.99
N GLY A 54 -2.67 10.56 -6.68
CA GLY A 54 -1.41 11.23 -6.98
C GLY A 54 -0.50 11.44 -5.77
N ASP A 55 -1.03 12.07 -4.71
CA ASP A 55 -0.27 12.36 -3.48
C ASP A 55 0.16 11.08 -2.76
N LEU A 56 -0.73 10.08 -2.70
CA LEU A 56 -0.41 8.77 -2.14
C LEU A 56 0.76 8.13 -2.88
N TRP A 57 0.69 8.12 -4.22
CA TRP A 57 1.74 7.57 -5.06
C TRP A 57 3.06 8.30 -4.90
N GLN A 58 3.05 9.64 -4.86
CA GLN A 58 4.26 10.42 -4.60
C GLN A 58 4.86 10.06 -3.25
N ALA A 59 4.03 9.98 -2.20
CA ALA A 59 4.49 9.67 -0.86
C ALA A 59 5.13 8.27 -0.77
N VAL A 60 4.49 7.23 -1.30
CA VAL A 60 5.06 5.87 -1.26
C VAL A 60 6.33 5.75 -2.11
N LEU A 61 6.38 6.41 -3.27
CA LEU A 61 7.57 6.40 -4.13
C LEU A 61 8.75 7.15 -3.50
N SER A 62 8.48 8.27 -2.82
CA SER A 62 9.52 9.04 -2.11
C SER A 62 10.16 8.30 -0.93
N SER A 63 9.57 7.19 -0.48
CA SER A 63 10.09 6.42 0.64
C SER A 63 11.42 5.70 0.35
N GLY A 64 11.76 5.52 -0.94
CA GLY A 64 12.92 4.76 -1.38
C GLY A 64 12.79 3.25 -1.16
N LEU A 65 11.61 2.75 -0.78
CA LEU A 65 11.34 1.32 -0.67
C LEU A 65 10.81 0.77 -2.01
N PRO A 66 11.04 -0.51 -2.32
CA PRO A 66 10.32 -1.20 -3.39
C PRO A 66 8.80 -1.06 -3.19
N VAL A 67 8.09 -0.61 -4.23
CA VAL A 67 6.64 -0.44 -4.21
C VAL A 67 5.98 -1.50 -5.09
N ARG A 68 4.97 -2.19 -4.55
CA ARG A 68 4.12 -3.16 -5.24
C ARG A 68 2.73 -2.59 -5.38
N ALA A 69 2.30 -2.33 -6.60
CA ALA A 69 0.96 -1.86 -6.88
C ALA A 69 0.03 -3.07 -7.16
N VAL A 70 -1.07 -3.18 -6.44
CA VAL A 70 -2.08 -4.22 -6.61
C VAL A 70 -3.40 -3.55 -6.94
N ASN A 71 -3.85 -3.72 -8.18
CA ASN A 71 -5.15 -3.25 -8.62
C ASN A 71 -6.18 -4.37 -8.37
N ALA A 72 -7.06 -4.13 -7.40
CA ALA A 72 -8.14 -5.02 -7.05
C ALA A 72 -9.44 -4.65 -7.79
N GLU A 73 -10.36 -5.60 -7.82
CA GLU A 73 -11.73 -5.50 -8.34
C GLU A 73 -11.88 -5.63 -9.86
N GLY A 74 -10.81 -6.02 -10.57
CA GLY A 74 -10.89 -6.41 -11.98
C GLY A 74 -11.12 -5.26 -12.98
N THR A 75 -11.43 -4.05 -12.50
CA THR A 75 -11.52 -2.85 -13.33
C THR A 75 -10.13 -2.20 -13.45
N PRO A 76 -9.58 -2.04 -14.68
CA PRO A 76 -8.30 -1.39 -14.86
C PRO A 76 -8.31 0.05 -14.33
N SER A 77 -7.37 0.35 -13.44
CA SER A 77 -7.05 1.71 -12.98
C SER A 77 -5.52 1.89 -13.08
N PRO A 78 -5.05 3.05 -13.54
CA PRO A 78 -3.62 3.27 -13.78
C PRO A 78 -2.84 3.36 -12.46
N ALA A 79 -1.62 2.83 -12.48
CA ALA A 79 -0.58 3.18 -11.53
C ALA A 79 0.33 4.27 -12.16
N PRO A 80 1.15 4.98 -11.38
CA PRO A 80 2.12 5.93 -11.90
C PRO A 80 3.06 5.30 -12.94
N ALA A 81 3.57 6.12 -13.85
CA ALA A 81 4.51 5.68 -14.86
C ALA A 81 5.71 4.96 -14.22
N GLY A 82 6.07 3.79 -14.77
CA GLY A 82 7.14 2.94 -14.26
C GLY A 82 6.70 1.86 -13.26
N LEU A 83 5.49 1.93 -12.71
CA LEU A 83 4.89 0.83 -11.95
C LEU A 83 3.93 0.03 -12.83
N GLN A 84 4.16 -1.28 -12.92
CA GLN A 84 3.21 -2.22 -13.51
C GLN A 84 2.37 -2.81 -12.39
N PRO A 85 1.08 -2.41 -12.26
CA PRO A 85 0.24 -2.96 -11.22
C PRO A 85 -0.07 -4.44 -11.52
N TRP A 86 -0.05 -5.26 -10.48
CA TRP A 86 -0.60 -6.60 -10.55
C TRP A 86 -2.13 -6.51 -10.62
N ARG A 87 -2.73 -7.22 -11.58
CA ARG A 87 -4.17 -7.18 -11.87
C ARG A 87 -4.73 -8.59 -12.06
N GLY A 88 -6.06 -8.69 -12.17
CA GLY A 88 -6.78 -9.91 -12.50
C GLY A 88 -7.27 -10.69 -11.28
N GLU A 89 -7.81 -11.88 -11.51
CA GLU A 89 -8.47 -12.68 -10.46
C GLU A 89 -7.55 -12.99 -9.27
N ALA A 90 -6.27 -13.26 -9.54
CA ALA A 90 -5.30 -13.55 -8.49
C ALA A 90 -5.02 -12.32 -7.59
N ALA A 91 -5.00 -11.11 -8.16
CA ALA A 91 -4.89 -9.86 -7.40
C ALA A 91 -6.15 -9.62 -6.55
N ASN A 92 -7.32 -9.92 -7.08
CA ASN A 92 -8.59 -9.84 -6.34
C ASN A 92 -8.61 -10.83 -5.16
N ALA A 93 -8.18 -12.07 -5.39
CA ALA A 93 -8.10 -13.09 -4.35
C ALA A 93 -7.09 -12.70 -3.25
N PHE A 94 -5.97 -12.09 -3.62
CA PHE A 94 -5.00 -11.54 -2.69
C PHE A 94 -5.62 -10.44 -1.81
N ALA A 95 -6.29 -9.45 -2.40
CA ALA A 95 -6.95 -8.38 -1.65
C ALA A 95 -8.04 -8.92 -0.69
N ARG A 96 -8.83 -9.91 -1.13
CA ARG A 96 -9.82 -10.59 -0.29
C ARG A 96 -9.20 -11.34 0.89
N LYS A 97 -8.07 -12.02 0.67
CA LYS A 97 -7.35 -12.74 1.75
C LYS A 97 -6.76 -11.78 2.79
N LEU A 98 -6.31 -10.60 2.36
CA LEU A 98 -5.87 -9.53 3.26
C LEU A 98 -7.01 -8.97 4.13
N ARG A 99 -8.26 -9.16 3.70
CA ARG A 99 -9.47 -8.65 4.36
C ARG A 99 -9.49 -7.13 4.48
N VAL A 100 -8.92 -6.41 3.51
CA VAL A 100 -8.91 -4.93 3.48
C VAL A 100 -10.33 -4.39 3.74
N GLY A 101 -10.45 -3.45 4.66
CA GLY A 101 -11.71 -2.80 5.02
C GLY A 101 -12.07 -1.64 4.09
N ALA A 102 -11.06 -0.95 3.54
CA ALA A 102 -11.25 0.14 2.57
C ALA A 102 -10.13 0.19 1.52
N TYR A 103 -10.45 0.77 0.36
CA TYR A 103 -9.44 1.17 -0.63
C TYR A 103 -9.25 2.70 -0.64
N PRO A 104 -8.04 3.19 -0.92
CA PRO A 104 -6.80 2.42 -1.03
C PRO A 104 -6.33 1.88 0.34
N THR A 105 -5.54 0.81 0.32
CA THR A 105 -4.83 0.26 1.48
C THR A 105 -3.33 0.26 1.20
N VAL A 106 -2.54 0.82 2.11
CA VAL A 106 -1.07 0.74 2.08
C VAL A 106 -0.60 -0.23 3.16
N LEU A 107 0.28 -1.15 2.80
CA LEU A 107 0.92 -2.09 3.71
C LEU A 107 2.42 -1.82 3.74
N LEU A 108 2.98 -1.78 4.95
CA LEU A 108 4.43 -1.92 5.13
C LEU A 108 4.74 -3.38 5.40
N VAL A 109 5.63 -3.96 4.62
CA VAL A 109 5.98 -5.38 4.70
C VAL A 109 7.48 -5.55 4.92
N GLN A 110 7.85 -6.49 5.78
CA GLN A 110 9.24 -6.87 6.01
C GLN A 110 9.35 -8.40 5.99
N ASP A 111 10.25 -8.90 5.15
CA ASP A 111 10.48 -10.35 4.97
C ASP A 111 9.16 -11.13 4.74
N GLY A 112 8.27 -10.54 3.92
CA GLY A 112 6.95 -11.09 3.61
C GLY A 112 5.90 -10.97 4.71
N ARG A 113 6.20 -10.38 5.87
CA ARG A 113 5.24 -10.14 6.97
C ARG A 113 4.73 -8.72 7.01
N ILE A 114 3.44 -8.57 7.31
CA ILE A 114 2.78 -7.27 7.41
C ILE A 114 3.19 -6.61 8.73
N LEU A 115 3.93 -5.50 8.65
CA LEU A 115 4.33 -4.73 9.83
C LEU A 115 3.33 -3.63 10.17
N ASN A 116 2.71 -3.03 9.16
CA ASN A 116 1.71 -2.00 9.36
C ASN A 116 0.74 -1.95 8.17
N ALA A 117 -0.46 -1.45 8.43
CA ALA A 117 -1.53 -1.30 7.44
C ALA A 117 -2.25 0.03 7.67
N TRP A 118 -2.50 0.74 6.58
CA TRP A 118 -3.22 2.00 6.54
C TRP A 118 -4.31 1.88 5.49
N GLU A 119 -5.56 2.12 5.87
CA GLU A 119 -6.71 1.95 4.99
C GLU A 119 -7.50 3.26 4.89
N GLY A 120 -8.10 3.52 3.72
CA GLY A 120 -9.04 4.63 3.54
C GLY A 120 -8.43 5.86 2.86
N THR A 121 -8.98 7.04 3.16
CA THR A 121 -8.63 8.28 2.47
C THR A 121 -7.30 8.82 2.97
N PHE A 122 -6.35 9.02 2.05
CA PHE A 122 -5.08 9.68 2.30
C PHE A 122 -5.22 11.14 1.88
N THR A 123 -5.37 12.05 2.84
CA THR A 123 -5.49 13.49 2.61
C THR A 123 -4.41 14.22 3.40
N GLY A 124 -3.34 14.63 2.74
CA GLY A 124 -2.45 15.64 3.29
C GLY A 124 -1.88 16.50 2.20
N ALA A 125 -1.99 17.82 2.38
CA ALA A 125 -1.15 18.75 1.66
C ALA A 125 0.28 18.55 2.14
N LEU A 126 1.19 18.23 1.21
CA LEU A 126 2.62 18.40 1.42
C LEU A 126 2.90 19.91 1.39
N GLU A 127 2.88 20.57 2.54
CA GLU A 127 3.55 21.87 2.72
C GLU A 127 5.00 21.68 3.17
#